data_AF-A0A8J4PK81-F1
#
_entry.id   AF-A0A8J4PK81-F1
#
_cell.length_a   1.000
_cell.length_b   1.000
_cell.length_c   1.000
_cell.angle_alpha   90.00
_cell.angle_beta   90.00
_cell.angle_gamma   90.00
#
_symmetry.space_group_name_H-M   'P 1'
#
loop_
_entity.id
_entity.type
_entity.pdbx_description
1 polymer ?
#
loop_
_entity_poly.entity_id
_entity_poly.type
_entity_poly.pdbx_seq_one_letter_code
_entity_poly.pdbx_strand_id
1 'polypeptide(L)'
;AYRMKQNDQNKNDKTGRIQKVRGMWTLIMEMLTSLKKEKEVVDSVLDVLEDCVGQCILDGTNVVFSVPWLLAHRVESDIHQLCTGNVYEAEKLNFLTVIQLVNEALRTLRDECCQSELKQQLQVIENRITLRNKVLQDLEAKRLKIEQQHCVSTSGSISRKQEDWEVKWKSFLHLCPFNLTLDQDPVSSVQFI
;
A
#
# COMPACT_ATOMS: atom_id res chain seq x y z
N ALA A 1 -86.70 -5.14 30.06
CA ALA A 1 -85.77 -5.51 28.98
C ALA A 1 -85.09 -4.32 28.27
N TYR A 2 -85.68 -3.11 28.23
CA TYR A 2 -85.15 -2.00 27.40
C TYR A 2 -83.93 -1.24 27.97
N ARG A 3 -83.74 -1.22 29.30
CA ARG A 3 -82.62 -0.50 29.95
C ARG A 3 -81.25 -1.19 29.85
N MET A 4 -81.21 -2.51 29.67
CA MET A 4 -79.94 -3.26 29.58
C MET A 4 -79.25 -3.08 28.22
N LYS A 5 -80.02 -3.08 27.11
CA LYS A 5 -79.47 -2.96 25.74
C LYS A 5 -78.84 -1.59 25.44
N GLN A 6 -79.36 -0.49 26.00
CA GLN A 6 -78.77 0.85 25.83
C GLN A 6 -77.43 1.01 26.59
N ASN A 7 -77.23 0.28 27.68
CA ASN A 7 -76.01 0.40 28.49
C ASN A 7 -74.82 -0.30 27.81
N ASP A 8 -75.05 -1.45 27.19
CA ASP A 8 -74.00 -2.19 26.46
C ASP A 8 -73.56 -1.47 25.18
N GLN A 9 -74.48 -0.78 24.50
CA GLN A 9 -74.18 0.03 23.30
C GLN A 9 -73.53 1.39 23.61
N ASN A 10 -73.59 1.88 24.86
CA ASN A 10 -72.82 3.04 25.28
C ASN A 10 -71.41 2.62 25.77
N LYS A 11 -71.31 1.43 26.37
CA LYS A 11 -70.02 0.85 26.78
C LYS A 11 -69.14 0.49 25.57
N ASN A 12 -69.70 -0.05 24.49
CA ASN A 12 -68.92 -0.38 23.30
C ASN A 12 -68.40 0.87 22.54
N ASP A 13 -69.17 1.96 22.49
CA ASP A 13 -68.74 3.26 21.92
C ASP A 13 -67.59 3.86 22.72
N LYS A 14 -67.68 3.82 24.06
CA LYS A 14 -66.60 4.24 24.95
C LYS A 14 -65.34 3.40 24.76
N THR A 15 -65.45 2.08 24.70
CA THR A 15 -64.30 1.19 24.47
C THR A 15 -63.66 1.43 23.11
N GLY A 16 -64.44 1.61 22.05
CA GLY A 16 -63.93 1.92 20.70
C GLY A 16 -63.21 3.26 20.63
N ARG A 17 -63.75 4.30 21.30
CA ARG A 17 -63.10 5.60 21.43
C ARG A 17 -61.79 5.51 22.22
N ILE A 18 -61.75 4.75 23.31
CA ILE A 18 -60.54 4.51 24.10
C ILE A 18 -59.49 3.78 23.25
N GLN A 19 -59.88 2.76 22.49
CA GLN A 19 -58.98 2.02 21.59
C GLN A 19 -58.39 2.94 20.51
N LYS A 20 -59.21 3.83 19.94
CA LYS A 20 -58.78 4.81 18.93
C LYS A 20 -57.78 5.81 19.49
N VAL A 21 -58.06 6.36 20.68
CA VAL A 21 -57.13 7.27 21.37
C VAL A 21 -55.81 6.56 21.69
N ARG A 22 -55.86 5.30 22.14
CA ARG A 22 -54.64 4.50 22.36
C ARG A 22 -53.86 4.26 21.07
N GLY A 23 -54.52 3.92 19.97
CA GLY A 23 -53.86 3.74 18.67
C GLY A 23 -53.20 5.02 18.16
N MET A 24 -53.88 6.17 18.30
CA MET A 24 -53.30 7.47 17.97
C MET A 24 -52.11 7.81 18.87
N TRP A 25 -52.19 7.52 20.16
CA TRP A 25 -51.09 7.72 21.09
C TRP A 25 -49.87 6.84 20.75
N THR A 26 -50.09 5.58 20.38
CA THR A 26 -49.03 4.68 19.92
C THR A 26 -48.33 5.23 18.68
N LEU A 27 -49.09 5.68 17.67
CA LEU A 27 -48.55 6.31 16.46
C LEU A 27 -47.69 7.55 16.77
N ILE A 28 -48.14 8.41 17.69
CA ILE A 28 -47.38 9.58 18.12
C ILE A 28 -46.07 9.16 18.81
N MET A 29 -46.11 8.15 19.68
CA MET A 29 -44.92 7.64 20.36
C MET A 29 -43.92 6.99 19.39
N GLU A 30 -44.40 6.26 18.38
CA GLU A 30 -43.55 5.72 17.31
C GLU A 30 -42.89 6.83 16.50
N MET A 31 -43.64 7.87 16.13
CA MET A 31 -43.09 9.01 15.39
C MET A 31 -42.06 9.78 16.23
N LEU A 32 -42.34 10.04 17.51
CA LEU A 32 -41.42 10.71 18.43
C LEU A 32 -40.13 9.89 18.65
N THR A 33 -40.23 8.57 18.74
CA THR A 33 -39.06 7.70 18.91
C THR A 33 -38.23 7.61 17.62
N SER A 34 -38.84 7.61 16.44
CA SER A 34 -38.12 7.73 15.16
C SER A 34 -37.37 9.06 15.07
N LEU A 35 -38.08 10.16 15.34
CA LEU A 35 -37.50 11.50 15.28
C LEU A 35 -36.37 11.69 16.31
N LYS A 36 -36.47 11.07 17.48
CA LYS A 36 -35.40 11.08 18.49
C LYS A 36 -34.12 10.39 17.98
N LYS A 37 -34.26 9.26 17.27
CA LYS A 37 -33.11 8.55 16.66
C LYS A 37 -32.48 9.37 15.53
N GLU A 38 -33.30 9.99 14.68
CA GLU A 38 -32.82 10.88 13.63
C GLU A 38 -32.08 12.10 14.22
N LYS A 39 -32.63 12.68 15.29
CA LYS A 39 -31.98 13.75 16.03
C LYS A 39 -30.64 13.31 16.60
N GLU A 40 -30.54 12.13 17.21
CA GLU A 40 -29.28 11.60 17.78
C GLU A 40 -28.19 11.41 16.70
N VAL A 41 -28.58 11.01 15.48
CA VAL A 41 -27.65 10.93 14.34
C VAL A 41 -27.17 12.31 13.91
N VAL A 42 -28.07 13.30 13.84
CA VAL A 42 -27.72 14.69 13.51
C VAL A 42 -26.85 15.31 14.60
N ASP A 43 -27.18 15.10 15.87
CA ASP A 43 -26.41 15.56 17.02
C ASP A 43 -25.01 14.91 17.01
N SER A 44 -24.87 13.62 16.63
CA SER A 44 -23.55 12.97 16.49
C SER A 44 -22.71 13.56 15.36
N VAL A 45 -23.32 13.90 14.23
CA VAL A 45 -22.63 14.57 13.12
C VAL A 45 -22.24 16.00 13.52
N LEU A 46 -23.11 16.67 14.26
CA LEU A 46 -22.84 18.01 14.78
C LEU A 46 -21.74 17.99 15.83
N ASP A 47 -21.71 17.04 16.76
CA ASP A 47 -20.62 16.87 17.73
C ASP A 47 -19.28 16.59 17.05
N VAL A 48 -19.27 15.77 15.98
CA VAL A 48 -18.06 15.55 15.16
C VAL A 48 -17.62 16.83 14.45
N LEU A 49 -18.56 17.65 13.99
CA LEU A 49 -18.28 18.96 13.40
C LEU A 49 -17.89 20.00 14.45
N GLU A 50 -18.41 19.91 15.67
CA GLU A 50 -18.15 20.81 16.79
C GLU A 50 -16.78 20.53 17.43
N ASP A 51 -16.35 19.26 17.46
CA ASP A 51 -14.96 18.89 17.75
C ASP A 51 -13.99 19.38 16.65
N CYS A 52 -14.51 19.71 15.46
CA CYS A 52 -13.78 20.40 14.38
C CYS A 52 -13.88 21.94 14.43
N VAL A 53 -14.69 22.55 15.31
CA VAL A 53 -14.89 24.01 15.41
C VAL A 53 -13.62 24.74 15.88
N GLY A 54 -12.64 24.01 16.45
CA GLY A 54 -11.33 24.56 16.79
C GLY A 54 -10.26 24.46 15.70
N GLN A 55 -10.43 23.64 14.66
CA GLN A 55 -9.28 23.25 13.81
C GLN A 55 -9.54 23.16 12.30
N CYS A 56 -10.77 23.30 11.83
CA CYS A 56 -11.07 23.37 10.40
C CYS A 56 -11.32 24.81 9.94
N ILE A 57 -10.35 25.70 10.19
CA ILE A 57 -10.25 26.92 9.40
C ILE A 57 -9.63 26.52 8.06
N LEU A 58 -10.44 26.49 7.00
CA LEU A 58 -9.97 26.26 5.63
C LEU A 58 -9.41 27.57 5.03
N ASP A 59 -8.57 28.29 5.76
CA ASP A 59 -7.99 29.57 5.33
C ASP A 59 -6.68 29.42 4.55
N GLY A 60 -6.17 28.18 4.42
CA GLY A 60 -4.91 27.90 3.75
C GLY A 60 -3.68 28.41 4.50
N THR A 61 -3.82 29.02 5.69
CA THR A 61 -2.73 29.66 6.44
C THR A 61 -1.68 28.64 6.91
N ASN A 62 -2.08 27.37 7.09
CA ASN A 62 -1.19 26.28 7.52
C ASN A 62 -0.87 25.25 6.41
N VAL A 63 -1.25 25.52 5.16
CA VAL A 63 -0.87 24.68 4.02
C VAL A 63 0.28 25.35 3.29
N VAL A 64 1.50 24.84 3.49
CA VAL A 64 2.64 25.20 2.63
C VAL A 64 2.42 24.54 1.26
N PHE A 65 1.72 25.25 0.38
CA PHE A 65 1.59 24.84 -1.02
C PHE A 65 2.90 25.19 -1.74
N SER A 66 3.79 24.20 -1.85
CA SER A 66 4.97 24.33 -2.68
C SER A 66 4.56 24.06 -4.13
N VAL A 67 4.46 25.13 -4.93
CA VAL A 67 4.25 25.01 -6.37
C VAL A 67 5.51 24.36 -6.97
N PRO A 68 5.40 23.20 -7.64
CA PRO A 68 6.53 22.61 -8.33
C PRO A 68 7.18 23.63 -9.28
N TRP A 69 8.51 23.73 -9.24
CA TRP A 69 9.28 24.74 -10.00
C TRP A 69 8.90 24.82 -11.48
N LEU A 70 8.62 23.68 -12.10
CA LEU A 70 8.18 23.57 -13.49
C LEU A 70 6.81 24.24 -13.74
N LEU A 71 5.87 24.11 -12.81
CA LEU A 71 4.56 24.75 -12.89
C LEU A 71 4.66 26.26 -12.66
N ALA A 72 5.47 26.68 -11.69
CA ALA A 72 5.74 28.11 -11.48
C ALA A 72 6.38 28.75 -12.72
N HIS A 73 7.41 28.11 -13.27
CA HIS A 73 8.11 28.57 -14.47
C HIS A 73 7.21 28.60 -15.70
N ARG A 74 6.30 27.63 -15.87
CA ARG A 74 5.35 27.61 -17.00
C ARG A 74 4.26 28.65 -16.86
N VAL A 75 3.70 28.83 -15.67
CA VAL A 75 2.71 29.89 -15.44
C VAL A 75 3.34 31.26 -15.69
N GLU A 76 4.60 31.48 -15.26
CA GLU A 76 5.35 32.70 -15.53
C GLU A 76 5.72 32.88 -17.01
N SER A 77 6.09 31.81 -17.73
CA SER A 77 6.41 31.89 -19.16
C SER A 77 5.16 32.11 -20.02
N ASP A 78 4.03 31.54 -19.61
CA ASP A 78 2.81 31.48 -20.41
C ASP A 78 1.80 32.57 -20.03
N ILE A 79 2.13 33.53 -19.15
CA ILE A 79 1.27 34.69 -18.80
C ILE A 79 0.72 35.39 -20.04
N HIS A 80 1.49 35.40 -21.13
CA HIS A 80 1.10 36.05 -22.39
C HIS A 80 0.21 35.16 -23.30
N GLN A 81 0.18 33.84 -23.08
CA GLN A 81 -0.60 32.89 -23.88
C GLN A 81 -1.88 32.44 -23.15
N LEU A 82 -1.81 32.35 -21.81
CA LEU A 82 -2.96 32.26 -20.92
C LEU A 82 -3.45 33.67 -20.59
N CYS A 83 -4.24 34.26 -21.50
CA CYS A 83 -5.08 35.41 -21.16
C CYS A 83 -6.19 34.99 -20.18
N THR A 84 -5.81 34.64 -18.97
CA THR A 84 -6.69 34.62 -17.81
C THR A 84 -6.75 36.07 -17.35
N GLY A 85 -7.95 36.65 -17.32
CA GLY A 85 -8.16 38.00 -16.78
C GLY A 85 -7.68 38.11 -15.33
N ASN A 86 -7.91 39.24 -14.68
CA ASN A 86 -7.51 39.35 -13.28
C ASN A 86 -8.30 38.33 -12.43
N VAL A 87 -7.60 37.67 -11.49
CA VAL A 87 -8.22 36.72 -10.54
C VAL A 87 -9.18 37.47 -9.61
N TYR A 88 -8.89 38.74 -9.36
CA TYR A 88 -9.76 39.65 -8.61
C TYR A 88 -10.25 40.77 -9.50
N GLU A 89 -11.56 40.98 -9.53
CA GLU A 89 -12.21 42.04 -10.27
C GLU A 89 -13.17 42.77 -9.32
N ALA A 90 -13.00 44.09 -9.17
CA ALA A 90 -13.75 44.90 -8.21
C ALA A 90 -13.75 44.34 -6.78
N GLU A 91 -12.57 43.96 -6.27
CA GLU A 91 -12.37 43.36 -4.93
C GLU A 91 -13.10 42.02 -4.71
N LYS A 92 -13.68 41.44 -5.75
CA LYS A 92 -14.34 40.14 -5.71
C LYS A 92 -13.59 39.13 -6.56
N LEU A 93 -13.64 37.88 -6.10
CA LEU A 93 -13.02 36.77 -6.82
C LEU A 93 -13.75 36.55 -8.15
N ASN A 94 -13.01 36.54 -9.26
CA ASN A 94 -13.53 36.19 -10.56
C ASN A 94 -13.49 34.67 -10.73
N PHE A 95 -14.59 34.00 -10.42
CA PHE A 95 -14.71 32.55 -10.50
C PHE A 95 -14.43 31.99 -11.90
N LEU A 96 -14.72 32.75 -12.97
CA LEU A 96 -14.44 32.32 -14.33
C LEU A 96 -12.93 32.18 -14.56
N THR A 97 -12.16 33.18 -14.13
CA THR A 97 -10.69 33.17 -14.19
C THR A 97 -10.12 32.03 -13.35
N VAL A 98 -10.67 31.79 -12.16
CA VAL A 98 -10.23 30.69 -11.28
C VAL A 98 -10.47 29.33 -11.92
N ILE A 99 -11.65 29.12 -12.53
CA ILE A 99 -11.98 27.86 -13.21
C ILE A 99 -11.07 27.63 -14.42
N GLN A 100 -10.76 28.68 -15.18
CA GLN A 100 -9.83 28.60 -16.32
C GLN A 100 -8.43 28.21 -15.87
N LEU A 101 -7.93 28.82 -14.78
CA LEU A 101 -6.63 28.51 -14.21
C LEU A 101 -6.57 27.05 -13.71
N VAL A 102 -7.61 26.58 -13.02
CA VAL A 102 -7.70 25.20 -12.53
C VAL A 102 -7.74 24.20 -13.69
N ASN A 103 -8.51 24.48 -14.74
CA ASN A 103 -8.57 23.62 -15.92
C ASN A 103 -7.22 23.52 -16.64
N GLU A 104 -6.46 24.61 -16.69
CA GLU A 104 -5.13 24.60 -17.27
C GLU A 104 -4.14 23.77 -16.44
N ALA A 105 -4.16 23.94 -15.12
CA ALA A 105 -3.35 23.15 -14.21
C ALA A 105 -3.65 21.65 -14.36
N LEU A 106 -4.94 21.28 -14.45
CA LEU A 106 -5.37 19.91 -14.69
C LEU A 106 -4.95 19.38 -16.06
N ARG A 107 -5.01 20.21 -17.11
CA ARG A 107 -4.53 19.85 -18.45
C ARG A 107 -3.03 19.59 -18.45
N THR A 108 -2.25 20.46 -17.81
CA THR A 108 -0.80 20.33 -17.69
C THR A 108 -0.44 19.06 -16.92
N LEU A 109 -1.09 18.82 -15.79
CA LEU A 109 -0.90 17.61 -14.99
C LEU A 109 -1.23 16.35 -15.81
N ARG A 110 -2.34 16.37 -16.54
CA ARG A 110 -2.71 15.26 -17.43
C ARG A 110 -1.66 15.04 -18.50
N ASP A 111 -1.20 16.09 -19.16
CA ASP A 111 -0.27 15.98 -20.27
C ASP A 111 1.14 15.53 -19.80
N GLU A 112 1.53 15.87 -18.57
CA GLU A 112 2.72 15.32 -17.90
C GLU A 112 2.55 13.85 -17.49
N CYS A 113 1.41 13.48 -16.89
CA CYS A 113 1.12 12.09 -16.53
C CYS A 113 0.89 11.18 -17.75
N CYS A 114 0.39 11.73 -18.85
CA CYS A 114 0.16 11.03 -20.12
C CYS A 114 1.40 10.99 -21.02
N GLN A 115 2.57 11.46 -20.56
CA GLN A 115 3.84 11.29 -21.28
C GLN A 115 4.13 9.80 -21.48
N SER A 116 3.69 9.27 -22.64
CA SER A 116 4.03 7.97 -23.20
C SER A 116 5.55 7.70 -23.17
N GLU A 117 6.35 8.77 -23.15
CA GLU A 117 7.79 8.81 -22.91
C GLU A 117 8.22 8.07 -21.64
N LEU A 118 7.54 8.29 -20.49
CA LEU A 118 7.89 7.63 -19.23
C LEU A 118 7.66 6.11 -19.29
N LYS A 119 6.57 5.69 -19.95
CA LYS A 119 6.27 4.27 -20.15
C LYS A 119 7.29 3.59 -21.07
N GLN A 120 7.69 4.26 -22.15
CA GLN A 120 8.76 3.77 -23.03
C GLN A 120 10.11 3.72 -22.32
N GLN A 121 10.46 4.74 -21.54
CA GLN A 121 11.70 4.77 -20.76
C GLN A 121 11.74 3.66 -19.70
N LEU A 122 10.64 3.43 -18.99
CA LEU A 122 10.53 2.31 -18.05
C LEU A 122 10.71 0.96 -18.74
N GLN A 123 10.10 0.76 -19.91
CA GLN A 123 10.24 -0.47 -20.69
C GLN A 123 11.69 -0.68 -21.17
N VAL A 124 12.38 0.37 -21.60
CA VAL A 124 13.80 0.32 -21.97
C VAL A 124 14.67 -0.06 -20.77
N ILE A 125 14.41 0.52 -19.60
CA ILE A 125 15.13 0.21 -18.36
C ILE A 125 14.92 -1.25 -17.97
N GLU A 126 13.68 -1.74 -18.01
CA GLU A 126 13.33 -3.13 -17.69
C GLU A 126 14.02 -4.13 -18.64
N ASN A 127 14.03 -3.85 -19.94
CA ASN A 127 14.74 -4.64 -20.94
C ASN A 127 16.26 -4.67 -20.69
N ARG A 128 16.85 -3.56 -20.23
CA ARG A 128 18.28 -3.51 -19.89
C ARG A 128 18.59 -4.32 -18.63
N ILE A 129 17.73 -4.24 -17.60
CA ILE A 129 17.88 -5.01 -16.36
C ILE A 129 17.79 -6.51 -16.65
N THR A 130 16.78 -6.93 -17.41
CA THR A 130 16.60 -8.35 -17.77
C THR A 130 17.78 -8.89 -18.58
N LEU A 131 18.32 -8.10 -19.52
CA LEU A 131 19.53 -8.48 -20.26
C LEU A 131 20.74 -8.63 -19.32
N ARG A 132 20.96 -7.67 -18.42
CA ARG A 132 22.05 -7.72 -17.45
C ARG A 132 21.94 -8.94 -16.52
N ASN A 133 20.74 -9.25 -16.04
CA ASN A 133 20.50 -10.43 -15.21
C ASN A 133 20.80 -11.74 -15.96
N LYS A 134 20.44 -11.85 -17.25
CA LYS A 134 20.80 -13.02 -18.07
C LYS A 134 22.31 -13.17 -18.20
N VAL A 135 23.04 -12.07 -18.44
CA VAL A 135 24.51 -12.09 -18.52
C VAL A 135 25.12 -12.49 -17.17
N LEU A 136 24.58 -11.98 -16.06
CA LEU A 136 25.04 -12.34 -14.71
C LEU A 136 24.88 -13.84 -14.46
N GLN A 137 23.70 -14.40 -14.78
CA GLN A 137 23.43 -15.84 -14.64
C GLN A 137 24.37 -16.70 -15.50
N ASP A 138 24.65 -16.30 -16.74
CA ASP A 138 25.61 -17.00 -17.61
C ASP A 138 27.03 -16.99 -17.04
N LEU A 139 27.47 -15.84 -16.51
CA LEU A 139 28.78 -15.71 -15.86
C LEU A 139 28.88 -16.58 -14.60
N GLU A 140 27.82 -16.62 -13.80
CA GLU A 140 27.76 -17.44 -12.60
C GLU A 140 27.80 -18.94 -12.92
N ALA A 141 27.07 -19.37 -13.95
CA ALA A 141 27.14 -20.74 -14.46
C ALA A 141 28.54 -21.10 -14.99
N LYS A 142 29.19 -20.18 -15.72
CA LYS A 142 30.58 -20.37 -16.18
C LYS A 142 31.56 -20.47 -15.03
N ARG A 143 31.42 -19.63 -13.99
CA ARG A 143 32.24 -19.70 -12.79
C ARG A 143 32.13 -21.08 -12.13
N LEU A 144 30.91 -21.56 -11.90
CA LEU A 144 30.67 -22.88 -11.30
C LEU A 144 31.29 -24.01 -12.13
N LYS A 145 31.17 -23.94 -13.46
CA LYS A 145 31.78 -24.91 -14.36
C LYS A 145 33.31 -24.93 -14.27
N ILE A 146 33.94 -23.76 -14.22
CA ILE A 146 35.40 -23.63 -14.06
C ILE A 146 35.84 -24.18 -12.72
N GLU A 147 35.15 -23.84 -11.64
CA GLU A 147 35.44 -24.31 -10.30
C GLU A 147 35.35 -25.84 -10.20
N GLN A 148 34.28 -26.42 -10.74
CA GLN A 148 34.11 -27.87 -10.78
C GLN A 148 35.21 -28.55 -11.61
N GLN A 149 35.53 -28.03 -12.80
CA GLN A 149 36.57 -28.59 -13.65
C GLN A 149 37.95 -28.50 -12.98
N HIS A 150 38.26 -27.38 -12.33
CA HIS A 150 39.53 -27.18 -11.63
C HIS A 150 39.66 -28.12 -10.43
N CYS A 151 38.61 -28.25 -9.62
CA CYS A 151 38.57 -29.18 -8.49
C CYS A 151 38.76 -30.63 -8.94
N VAL A 152 38.04 -31.07 -9.99
CA VAL A 152 38.15 -32.44 -10.53
C VAL A 152 39.53 -32.69 -11.15
N SER A 153 40.08 -31.73 -11.90
CA SER A 153 41.41 -31.87 -12.51
C SER A 153 42.52 -31.92 -11.45
N THR A 154 42.40 -31.08 -10.42
CA THR A 154 43.38 -31.01 -9.34
C THR A 154 43.34 -32.28 -8.50
N SER A 155 42.15 -32.72 -8.07
CA SER A 155 42.00 -33.96 -7.29
C SER A 155 42.47 -35.20 -8.03
N GLY A 156 42.15 -35.32 -9.33
CA GLY A 156 42.65 -36.40 -10.18
C GLY A 156 44.17 -36.39 -10.32
N SER A 157 44.79 -35.21 -10.47
CA SER A 157 46.25 -35.08 -10.56
C SER A 157 46.95 -35.42 -9.23
N ILE A 158 46.35 -35.05 -8.10
CA ILE A 158 46.85 -35.36 -6.75
C ILE A 158 46.75 -36.86 -6.52
N SER A 159 45.59 -37.47 -6.81
CA SER A 159 45.37 -38.91 -6.64
C SER A 159 46.36 -39.74 -7.46
N ARG A 160 46.62 -39.36 -8.72
CA ARG A 160 47.62 -40.05 -9.56
C ARG A 160 49.04 -39.91 -8.99
N LYS A 161 49.43 -38.71 -8.58
CA LYS A 161 50.75 -38.51 -7.94
C LYS A 161 50.87 -39.30 -6.64
N GLN A 162 49.79 -39.39 -5.86
CA GLN A 162 49.77 -40.19 -4.64
C GLN A 162 49.97 -41.68 -4.95
N GLU A 163 49.28 -42.22 -5.96
CA GLU A 163 49.45 -43.61 -6.40
C GLU A 163 50.88 -43.87 -6.91
N ASP A 164 51.45 -42.97 -7.72
CA ASP A 164 52.84 -43.06 -8.19
C ASP A 164 53.83 -43.11 -7.00
N TRP A 165 53.59 -42.27 -5.99
CA TRP A 165 54.38 -42.28 -4.77
C TRP A 165 54.18 -43.57 -3.97
N GLU A 166 52.96 -44.07 -3.82
CA GLU A 166 52.68 -45.33 -3.14
C GLU A 166 53.42 -46.51 -3.78
N VAL A 167 53.39 -46.61 -5.11
CA VAL A 167 54.14 -47.63 -5.86
C VAL A 167 55.63 -47.49 -5.63
N LYS A 168 56.16 -46.26 -5.71
CA LYS A 168 57.58 -45.98 -5.48
C LYS A 168 58.00 -46.37 -4.07
N TRP A 169 57.27 -45.93 -3.04
CA TRP A 169 57.56 -46.26 -1.64
C TRP A 169 57.47 -47.77 -1.37
N LYS A 170 56.44 -48.45 -1.90
CA LYS A 170 56.29 -49.91 -1.78
C LYS A 170 57.43 -50.66 -2.46
N SER A 171 57.99 -50.13 -3.56
CA SER A 171 59.15 -50.73 -4.22
C SER A 171 60.45 -50.61 -3.41
N PHE A 172 60.64 -49.52 -2.66
CA PHE A 172 61.85 -49.28 -1.86
C PHE A 172 61.79 -49.89 -0.46
N LEU A 173 60.60 -49.90 0.16
CA LEU A 173 60.41 -50.26 1.57
C LEU A 173 59.55 -51.52 1.79
N HIS A 174 58.98 -52.10 0.73
CA HIS A 174 57.99 -53.19 0.79
C HIS A 174 56.74 -52.88 1.66
N LEU A 175 56.54 -51.62 2.03
CA LEU A 175 55.48 -51.13 2.91
C LEU A 175 54.73 -49.95 2.26
N CYS A 176 53.44 -49.80 2.56
CA CYS A 176 52.64 -48.65 2.13
C CYS A 176 52.62 -47.59 3.25
N PRO A 177 53.17 -46.38 3.05
CA PRO A 177 53.31 -45.37 4.12
C PRO A 177 51.98 -44.84 4.65
N PHE A 178 50.96 -44.70 3.78
CA PHE A 178 49.70 -44.03 4.11
C PHE A 178 48.72 -44.89 4.92
N ASN A 179 49.01 -46.19 5.09
CA ASN A 179 48.21 -47.11 5.91
C ASN A 179 48.74 -47.24 7.35
N LEU A 180 49.82 -46.54 7.71
CA LEU A 180 50.45 -46.65 9.03
C LEU A 180 49.87 -45.69 10.08
N THR A 181 49.03 -44.73 9.69
CA THR A 181 48.50 -43.68 10.60
C THR A 181 47.08 -43.93 11.09
N LEU A 182 46.48 -45.09 10.82
CA LEU A 182 45.12 -45.42 11.27
C LEU A 182 45.09 -46.59 12.26
N ASP A 183 46.06 -46.66 13.17
CA ASP A 183 45.90 -47.50 14.37
C ASP A 183 46.82 -47.01 15.50
N GLN A 184 46.54 -45.80 16.00
CA GLN A 184 46.84 -45.40 17.37
C GLN A 184 46.29 -44.00 17.65
N ASP A 185 45.06 -43.97 18.15
CA ASP A 185 44.69 -42.93 19.11
C ASP A 185 43.76 -43.57 20.16
N PRO A 186 44.26 -43.87 21.38
CA PRO A 186 43.39 -44.30 22.47
C PRO A 186 42.61 -43.10 22.99
N VAL A 187 41.29 -43.21 22.87
CA VAL A 187 40.25 -42.45 23.57
C VAL A 187 40.76 -41.85 24.88
N SER A 188 40.88 -40.53 24.93
CA SER A 188 40.90 -39.78 26.19
C SER A 188 39.82 -38.72 26.15
N SER A 189 38.73 -39.06 26.83
CA SER A 189 37.60 -38.22 27.18
C SER A 189 38.05 -36.88 27.75
N VAL A 190 37.58 -35.78 27.18
CA VAL A 190 37.50 -34.50 27.88
C VAL A 190 36.08 -33.99 27.77
N GLN A 191 35.40 -34.06 28.91
CA GLN A 191 34.03 -33.63 29.15
C GLN A 191 34.12 -32.21 29.71
N PHE A 192 33.57 -31.22 28.99
CA PHE A 192 33.44 -29.86 29.51
C PHE A 192 32.01 -29.66 30.03
N ILE A 193 31.96 -29.34 31.33
CA ILE A 193 30.86 -28.66 32.03
C ILE A 193 30.83 -27.20 31.58
#